data_AF-A0A2D4G4S8-F1
#
_entry.id   AF-A0A2D4G4S8-F1
#
_cell.length_a   1.000
_cell.length_b   1.000
_cell.length_c   1.000
_cell.angle_alpha   90.00
_cell.angle_beta   90.00
_cell.angle_gamma   90.00
#
_symmetry.space_group_name_H-M   'P 1'
#
loop_
_entity.id
_entity.type
_entity.pdbx_description
1 polymer ?
#
loop_
_entity_poly.entity_id
_entity_poly.type
_entity_poly.pdbx_seq_one_letter_code
_entity_poly.pdbx_strand_id
1 'polypeptide(L)'
;PDEAAFRDFQAECETELGWLSRYNRDGIAVWGQLPPQGDFAVHRVKGRVNMPEVSAETVFDVLHDTEYRKKWDLNVIETHEIARLSDNADVGYYSWKCPKPLKNRDVVTLRSWRVLDKSYVILNFSVKHQKYPPRKDLVRAVSLLAGYL
;
A
#
# COMPACT_ATOMS: atom_id res chain seq x y z
N PRO A 1 -1.04 9.52 -10.32
CA PRO A 1 -1.66 8.44 -11.13
C PRO A 1 -2.71 9.06 -12.06
N ASP A 2 -2.72 8.68 -13.33
CA ASP A 2 -3.79 9.06 -14.26
C ASP A 2 -4.93 8.03 -14.20
N GLU A 3 -5.95 8.21 -15.02
CA GLU A 3 -7.10 7.29 -15.09
C GLU A 3 -6.71 5.87 -15.51
N ALA A 4 -5.74 5.73 -16.42
CA ALA A 4 -5.26 4.43 -16.84
C ALA A 4 -4.66 3.65 -15.67
N ALA A 5 -3.84 4.30 -14.84
CA ALA A 5 -3.23 3.66 -13.67
C ALA A 5 -4.27 3.08 -12.69
N PHE A 6 -5.39 3.77 -12.47
CA PHE A 6 -6.46 3.26 -11.60
C PHE A 6 -7.18 2.06 -12.21
N ARG A 7 -7.53 2.13 -13.49
CA ARG A 7 -8.17 1.01 -14.20
C ARG A 7 -7.26 -0.22 -14.24
N ASP A 8 -5.98 -0.02 -14.55
CA ASP A 8 -5.02 -1.12 -14.67
C ASP A 8 -4.77 -1.79 -13.32
N PHE A 9 -4.70 -1.01 -12.23
CA PHE A 9 -4.60 -1.56 -10.88
C PHE A 9 -5.85 -2.34 -10.47
N GLN A 10 -7.04 -1.82 -10.77
CA GLN A 10 -8.29 -2.53 -10.50
C GLN A 10 -8.33 -3.88 -11.24
N ALA A 11 -7.99 -3.88 -12.54
CA ALA A 11 -7.91 -5.10 -13.33
C ALA A 11 -6.87 -6.09 -12.77
N GLU A 12 -5.74 -5.60 -12.27
CA GLU A 12 -4.72 -6.42 -11.63
C GLU A 12 -5.21 -7.05 -10.31
N CYS A 13 -5.97 -6.30 -9.50
CA CYS A 13 -6.60 -6.81 -8.28
C CYS A 13 -7.63 -7.90 -8.59
N GLU A 14 -8.45 -7.72 -9.63
CA GLU A 14 -9.56 -8.62 -9.98
C GLU A 14 -9.10 -9.88 -10.73
N THR A 15 -8.05 -9.81 -11.55
CA THR A 15 -7.60 -10.95 -12.37
C THR A 15 -6.89 -12.03 -11.54
N GLU A 16 -7.23 -13.31 -11.74
CA GLU A 16 -6.44 -14.42 -11.20
C GLU A 16 -5.36 -14.91 -12.18
N LEU A 17 -5.42 -14.48 -13.44
CA LEU A 17 -4.47 -14.89 -14.46
C LEU A 17 -3.05 -14.38 -14.13
N GLY A 18 -2.06 -15.28 -14.15
CA GLY A 18 -0.67 -14.94 -13.83
C GLY A 18 -0.36 -14.87 -12.32
N TRP A 19 -1.35 -15.13 -11.46
CA TRP A 19 -1.21 -15.14 -10.01
C TRP A 19 -1.27 -16.58 -9.47
N LEU A 20 -0.28 -16.96 -8.66
CA LEU A 20 -0.25 -18.25 -7.99
C LEU A 20 -0.78 -18.09 -6.57
N SER A 21 -1.89 -18.76 -6.26
CA SER A 21 -2.44 -18.81 -4.90
C SER A 21 -1.42 -19.47 -3.96
N ARG A 22 -1.06 -18.76 -2.89
CA ARG A 22 -0.12 -19.20 -1.85
C ARG A 22 -0.83 -19.54 -0.55
N TYR A 23 -1.98 -18.92 -0.31
CA TYR A 23 -2.79 -19.13 0.89
C TYR A 23 -4.25 -18.82 0.55
N ASN A 24 -5.19 -19.63 1.05
CA ASN A 24 -6.62 -19.35 0.96
C ASN A 24 -7.36 -20.08 2.09
N ARG A 25 -7.77 -19.34 3.12
CA ARG A 25 -8.47 -19.88 4.29
C ARG A 25 -9.19 -18.77 5.05
N ASP A 26 -10.33 -19.09 5.65
CA ASP A 26 -11.04 -18.21 6.61
C ASP A 26 -11.30 -16.78 6.09
N GLY A 27 -11.68 -16.66 4.81
CA GLY A 27 -11.96 -15.37 4.17
C GLY A 27 -10.71 -14.56 3.78
N ILE A 28 -9.52 -15.10 3.97
CA ILE A 28 -8.23 -14.50 3.60
C ILE A 28 -7.59 -15.31 2.48
N ALA A 29 -7.21 -14.65 1.40
CA ALA A 29 -6.48 -15.25 0.30
C ALA A 29 -5.26 -14.40 -0.08
N VAL A 30 -4.16 -15.07 -0.42
CA VAL A 30 -2.89 -14.44 -0.79
C VAL A 30 -2.36 -15.11 -2.05
N TRP A 31 -1.96 -14.29 -3.01
CA TRP A 31 -1.34 -14.71 -4.26
C TRP A 31 0.02 -14.06 -4.41
N GLY A 32 0.97 -14.79 -5.00
CA GLY A 32 2.21 -14.23 -5.51
C GLY A 32 2.20 -14.28 -7.03
N GLN A 33 2.67 -13.23 -7.69
CA GLN A 33 2.86 -13.27 -9.14
C GLN A 33 3.91 -14.33 -9.48
N LEU A 34 3.69 -15.10 -10.55
CA LEU A 34 4.70 -16.02 -11.04
C LEU A 34 5.99 -15.24 -11.35
N PRO A 35 7.17 -15.71 -10.91
CA PRO A 35 8.42 -15.06 -11.27
C PRO A 35 8.48 -14.94 -12.80
N PRO A 36 8.74 -13.75 -13.37
CA PRO A 36 9.07 -13.66 -14.78
C PRO A 36 10.31 -14.51 -15.04
N GLN A 37 10.53 -14.97 -16.28
CA GLN A 37 11.74 -15.73 -16.62
C GLN A 37 12.97 -14.87 -16.32
N GLY A 38 13.73 -15.21 -15.27
CA GLY A 38 14.89 -14.46 -14.78
C GLY A 38 14.98 -14.44 -13.25
N ASP A 39 16.10 -13.92 -12.74
CA ASP A 39 16.33 -13.76 -11.30
C ASP A 39 15.77 -12.40 -10.83
N PHE A 40 14.55 -12.41 -10.30
CA PHE A 40 13.88 -11.22 -9.79
C PHE A 40 13.91 -11.19 -8.26
N ALA A 41 14.58 -10.19 -7.69
CA ALA A 41 14.69 -10.02 -6.24
C ALA A 41 13.39 -9.51 -5.57
N VAL A 42 12.40 -9.04 -6.34
CA VAL A 42 11.14 -8.50 -5.82
C VAL A 42 9.96 -9.14 -6.54
N HIS A 43 9.05 -9.73 -5.78
CA HIS A 43 7.82 -10.33 -6.30
C HIS A 43 6.61 -9.47 -5.93
N ARG A 44 5.64 -9.39 -6.85
CA ARG A 44 4.33 -8.80 -6.53
C ARG A 44 3.51 -9.78 -5.71
N VAL A 45 2.83 -9.24 -4.70
CA VAL A 45 1.93 -9.98 -3.81
C VAL A 45 0.57 -9.30 -3.84
N LYS A 46 -0.47 -10.11 -3.90
CA LYS A 46 -1.87 -9.68 -3.81
C LYS A 46 -2.54 -10.38 -2.64
N GLY A 47 -3.35 -9.65 -1.88
CA GLY A 47 -4.15 -10.19 -0.78
C GLY A 47 -5.61 -9.80 -0.93
N ARG A 48 -6.52 -10.68 -0.51
CA ARG A 48 -7.95 -10.42 -0.39
C ARG A 48 -8.40 -10.82 0.99
N VAL A 49 -9.18 -9.95 1.64
CA VAL A 49 -9.80 -10.21 2.94
C VAL A 49 -11.29 -9.92 2.81
N ASN A 50 -12.12 -10.88 3.22
CA ASN A 50 -13.57 -10.71 3.26
C ASN A 50 -14.00 -10.18 4.64
N MET A 51 -14.71 -9.05 4.67
CA MET A 51 -15.15 -8.37 5.89
C MET A 51 -16.67 -8.10 5.83
N PRO A 52 -17.53 -9.11 6.01
CA PRO A 52 -18.97 -8.99 5.76
C PRO A 52 -19.69 -8.03 6.73
N GLU A 53 -19.10 -7.77 7.90
CA GLU A 53 -19.68 -6.91 8.94
C GLU A 53 -19.16 -5.46 8.90
N VAL A 54 -18.31 -5.13 7.91
CA VAL A 54 -17.68 -3.81 7.80
C VAL A 54 -17.99 -3.22 6.42
N SER A 55 -18.49 -1.98 6.40
CA SER A 55 -18.74 -1.27 5.13
C SER A 55 -17.44 -0.90 4.42
N ALA A 56 -17.48 -0.80 3.09
CA ALA A 56 -16.34 -0.35 2.29
C ALA A 56 -15.89 1.08 2.67
N GLU A 57 -16.85 1.95 2.98
CA GLU A 57 -16.62 3.32 3.49
C GLU A 57 -15.79 3.31 4.77
N THR A 58 -16.16 2.45 5.74
CA THR A 58 -15.42 2.34 7.00
C THR A 58 -13.98 1.87 6.78
N VAL A 59 -13.76 0.91 5.87
CA VAL A 59 -12.40 0.46 5.52
C VAL A 59 -11.63 1.60 4.86
N PHE A 60 -12.26 2.34 3.95
CA PHE A 60 -11.67 3.48 3.27
C PHE A 60 -11.22 4.57 4.26
N ASP A 61 -12.05 4.90 5.24
CA ASP A 61 -11.73 5.87 6.30
C ASP A 61 -10.55 5.39 7.14
N VAL A 62 -10.56 4.13 7.58
CA VAL A 62 -9.47 3.52 8.37
C VAL A 62 -8.14 3.53 7.61
N LEU A 63 -8.16 3.35 6.29
CA LEU A 63 -6.97 3.41 5.43
C LEU A 63 -6.46 4.84 5.19
N HIS A 64 -7.32 5.85 5.30
CA HIS A 64 -6.94 7.26 5.14
C HIS A 64 -6.45 7.92 6.42
N ASP A 65 -6.98 7.51 7.57
CA ASP A 65 -6.70 8.14 8.86
C ASP A 65 -5.32 7.77 9.41
N THR A 66 -4.36 8.68 9.22
CA THR A 66 -2.98 8.54 9.71
C THR A 66 -2.88 8.57 11.23
N GLU A 67 -3.81 9.24 11.93
CA GLU A 67 -3.81 9.27 13.39
C GLU A 67 -4.40 7.99 13.96
N TYR A 68 -5.48 7.48 13.39
CA TYR A 68 -6.06 6.20 13.77
C TYR A 68 -5.12 5.03 13.45
N ARG A 69 -4.31 5.12 12.40
CA ARG A 69 -3.27 4.12 12.09
C ARG A 69 -2.37 3.82 13.29
N LYS A 70 -2.02 4.84 14.08
CA LYS A 70 -1.18 4.70 15.29
C LYS A 70 -1.84 3.91 16.41
N LYS A 71 -3.17 3.74 16.39
CA LYS A 71 -3.91 2.97 17.39
C LYS A 71 -3.90 1.47 17.13
N TRP A 72 -3.85 1.04 15.86
CA TRP A 72 -4.01 -0.36 15.49
C TRP A 72 -2.77 -0.97 14.82
N ASP A 73 -1.95 -0.18 14.13
CA ASP A 73 -0.71 -0.68 13.52
C ASP A 73 0.42 -0.71 14.56
N LEU A 74 0.66 -1.88 15.14
CA LEU A 74 1.67 -2.08 16.19
C LEU A 74 3.11 -1.79 15.72
N ASN A 75 3.34 -1.76 14.40
CA ASN A 75 4.66 -1.56 13.82
C ASN A 75 4.94 -0.10 13.49
N VAL A 76 3.94 0.78 13.43
CA VAL A 76 4.19 2.18 13.07
C VAL A 76 5.09 2.85 14.12
N ILE A 77 6.04 3.64 13.64
CA ILE A 77 6.90 4.51 14.46
C ILE A 77 6.41 5.95 14.30
N GLU A 78 6.23 6.39 13.05
CA GLU A 78 5.84 7.74 12.70
C GLU A 78 5.11 7.71 11.36
N THR A 79 4.00 8.46 11.25
CA THR A 79 3.26 8.66 10.00
C THR A 79 2.51 9.99 10.02
N HIS A 80 2.52 10.70 8.89
CA HIS A 80 1.86 11.98 8.71
C HIS A 80 1.79 12.40 7.23
N GLU A 81 0.83 13.26 6.91
CA GLU A 81 0.78 13.95 5.61
C GLU A 81 1.91 15.00 5.54
N ILE A 82 2.64 15.02 4.42
CA ILE A 82 3.68 16.03 4.14
C ILE A 82 3.06 17.22 3.39
N ALA A 83 2.26 16.95 2.37
CA ALA A 83 1.60 17.96 1.56
C ALA A 83 0.43 17.36 0.78
N ARG A 84 -0.62 18.16 0.58
CA ARG A 84 -1.71 17.84 -0.34
C ARG A 84 -1.37 18.33 -1.76
N LEU A 85 -1.59 17.48 -2.77
CA LEU A 85 -1.34 17.78 -4.18
C LEU A 85 -2.63 18.14 -4.94
N SER A 86 -3.74 17.49 -4.60
CA SER A 86 -5.09 17.73 -5.13
C SER A 86 -6.13 17.22 -4.13
N ASP A 87 -7.42 17.33 -4.47
CA ASP A 87 -8.51 16.79 -3.62
C ASP A 87 -8.37 15.28 -3.36
N ASN A 88 -7.69 14.57 -4.26
CA ASN A 88 -7.55 13.12 -4.24
C ASN A 88 -6.10 12.61 -4.35
N ALA A 89 -5.13 13.45 -4.00
CA ALA A 89 -3.72 13.06 -3.95
C ALA A 89 -2.93 13.82 -2.88
N ASP A 90 -2.08 13.11 -2.16
CA ASP A 90 -1.18 13.63 -1.14
C ASP A 90 0.23 13.03 -1.27
N VAL A 91 1.18 13.63 -0.55
CA VAL A 91 2.49 13.06 -0.25
C VAL A 91 2.53 12.78 1.24
N GLY A 92 2.87 11.57 1.65
CA GLY A 92 2.93 11.14 3.04
C GLY A 92 4.28 10.55 3.44
N TYR A 93 4.55 10.56 4.74
CA TYR A 93 5.65 9.84 5.38
C TYR A 93 5.11 8.68 6.21
N TYR A 94 5.82 7.56 6.18
CA TYR A 94 5.53 6.40 7.02
C TYR A 94 6.82 5.69 7.42
N SER A 95 6.98 5.34 8.69
CA SER A 95 8.09 4.54 9.19
C SER A 95 7.62 3.45 10.14
N TRP A 96 8.33 2.32 10.15
CA TRP A 96 7.90 1.14 10.88
C TRP A 96 9.05 0.32 11.47
N LYS A 97 8.71 -0.40 12.54
CA LYS A 97 9.58 -1.34 13.24
C LYS A 97 9.80 -2.58 12.38
N CYS A 98 11.03 -3.08 12.41
CA CYS A 98 11.38 -4.35 11.78
C CYS A 98 11.91 -5.33 12.82
N PRO A 99 11.74 -6.65 12.59
CA PRO A 99 12.28 -7.64 13.49
C PRO A 99 13.81 -7.54 13.54
N LYS A 100 14.37 -7.60 14.75
CA LYS A 100 15.82 -7.63 14.95
C LYS A 100 16.41 -8.87 14.25
N PRO A 101 17.60 -8.77 13.64
CA PRO A 101 18.58 -7.67 13.71
C PRO A 101 18.41 -6.59 12.63
N LEU A 102 17.30 -6.58 11.88
CA LEU A 102 17.14 -5.63 10.78
C LEU A 102 16.92 -4.21 11.30
N LYS A 103 17.49 -3.21 10.61
CA LYS A 103 17.15 -1.80 10.83
C LYS A 103 15.68 -1.54 10.49
N ASN A 104 15.08 -0.59 11.18
CA ASN A 104 13.74 -0.09 10.87
C ASN A 104 13.73 0.62 9.49
N ARG A 105 12.56 0.81 8.90
CA ARG A 105 12.43 1.42 7.58
C ARG A 105 11.55 2.66 7.62
N ASP A 106 11.78 3.55 6.67
CA ASP A 106 10.88 4.64 6.31
C ASP A 106 10.58 4.63 4.81
N VAL A 107 9.49 5.30 4.45
CA VAL A 107 9.10 5.53 3.06
C VAL A 107 8.45 6.91 2.94
N VAL A 108 8.68 7.55 1.80
CA VAL A 108 7.94 8.73 1.36
C VAL A 108 7.15 8.32 0.12
N THR A 109 5.84 8.46 0.15
CA THR A 109 4.95 8.04 -0.94
C THR A 109 4.11 9.19 -1.44
N LEU A 110 3.84 9.20 -2.74
CA LEU A 110 2.67 9.88 -3.28
C LEU A 110 1.53 8.87 -3.20
N ARG A 111 0.43 9.25 -2.55
CA ARG A 111 -0.81 8.47 -2.51
C ARG A 111 -1.89 9.21 -3.27
N SER A 112 -2.70 8.48 -4.03
CA SER A 112 -3.85 9.03 -4.72
C SER A 112 -5.00 8.04 -4.71
N TRP A 113 -6.23 8.54 -4.64
CA TRP A 113 -7.40 7.70 -4.50
C TRP A 113 -8.52 8.10 -5.46
N ARG A 114 -9.46 7.16 -5.65
CA ARG A 114 -10.70 7.36 -6.39
C ARG A 114 -11.85 6.67 -5.67
N VAL A 115 -12.97 7.37 -5.58
CA VAL A 115 -14.26 6.81 -5.19
C VAL A 115 -15.00 6.44 -6.48
N LEU A 116 -15.37 5.17 -6.63
CA LEU A 116 -16.18 4.65 -7.73
C LEU A 116 -17.59 4.36 -7.19
N ASP A 117 -18.53 4.01 -8.08
CA ASP A 117 -19.94 3.78 -7.70
C ASP A 117 -20.10 2.70 -6.60
N LYS A 118 -19.23 1.68 -6.59
CA LYS A 118 -19.33 0.53 -5.67
C LYS A 118 -18.01 0.12 -5.02
N SER A 119 -16.96 0.89 -5.22
CA SER A 119 -15.61 0.53 -4.76
C SER A 119 -14.74 1.76 -4.56
N TYR A 120 -13.62 1.57 -3.87
CA TYR A 120 -12.66 2.62 -3.58
C TYR A 120 -11.28 2.13 -4.00
N VAL A 121 -10.53 2.95 -4.72
CA VAL A 121 -9.16 2.60 -5.11
C VAL A 121 -8.19 3.56 -4.46
N ILE A 122 -7.15 3.04 -3.83
CA ILE A 122 -6.03 3.81 -3.29
C ILE A 122 -4.76 3.27 -3.92
N LEU A 123 -3.97 4.14 -4.55
CA LEU A 123 -2.66 3.81 -5.10
C LEU A 123 -1.59 4.61 -4.37
N ASN A 124 -0.44 4.00 -4.15
CA ASN A 124 0.75 4.71 -3.72
C ASN A 124 2.02 4.13 -4.34
N PHE A 125 2.99 5.00 -4.51
CA PHE A 125 4.34 4.65 -4.93
C PHE A 125 5.34 5.66 -4.34
N SER A 126 6.59 5.27 -4.23
CA SER A 126 7.61 6.10 -3.60
C SER A 126 7.98 7.31 -4.45
N VAL A 127 8.13 8.46 -3.78
CA VAL A 127 8.65 9.69 -4.38
C VAL A 127 9.80 10.23 -3.53
N LYS A 128 10.63 11.10 -4.12
CA LYS A 128 11.67 11.84 -3.39
C LYS A 128 11.10 13.19 -2.97
N HIS A 129 11.28 13.56 -1.70
CA HIS A 129 10.91 14.87 -1.19
C HIS A 129 12.13 15.53 -0.54
N GLN A 130 12.45 16.77 -0.94
CA GLN A 130 13.70 17.44 -0.55
C GLN A 130 13.86 17.58 0.97
N LYS A 131 12.76 17.85 1.69
CA LYS A 131 12.74 17.96 3.17
C LYS A 131 12.75 16.61 3.91
N TYR A 132 12.65 15.49 3.20
CA TYR A 132 12.63 14.13 3.77
C TYR A 132 13.72 13.23 3.13
N PRO A 133 15.01 13.61 3.23
CA PRO A 133 16.11 12.79 2.74
C PRO A 133 16.22 11.47 3.54
N PRO A 134 16.94 10.45 3.02
CA PRO A 134 17.22 9.23 3.79
C PRO A 134 17.89 9.53 5.13
N ARG A 135 17.45 8.84 6.17
CA ARG A 135 17.98 8.97 7.53
C ARG A 135 19.04 7.90 7.81
N LYS A 136 19.96 8.14 8.75
CA LYS A 136 21.04 7.19 9.09
C LYS A 136 20.58 6.00 9.94
N ASP A 137 19.54 6.24 10.75
CA ASP A 137 18.95 5.29 11.70
C ASP A 137 17.91 4.36 11.05
N LEU A 138 17.41 4.71 9.86
CA LEU A 138 16.41 3.95 9.10
C LEU A 138 16.95 3.56 7.72
N VAL A 139 16.39 2.51 7.14
CA VAL A 139 16.60 2.16 5.74
C VAL A 139 15.44 2.71 4.91
N ARG A 140 15.74 3.57 3.93
CA ARG A 140 14.72 4.09 3.00
C ARG A 140 14.22 2.98 2.08
N ALA A 141 13.00 2.52 2.31
CA ALA A 141 12.31 1.59 1.43
C ALA A 141 11.82 2.29 0.16
N VAL A 142 11.56 1.48 -0.87
CA VAL A 142 10.97 1.94 -2.14
C VAL A 142 9.72 1.11 -2.41
N SER A 143 8.56 1.75 -2.33
CA SER A 143 7.29 1.20 -2.83
C SER A 143 7.23 1.42 -4.33
N LEU A 144 7.34 0.34 -5.12
CA LEU A 144 7.23 0.43 -6.58
C LEU A 144 5.78 0.72 -6.99
N LEU A 145 4.85 -0.05 -6.44
CA LEU A 145 3.41 0.15 -6.53
C LEU A 145 2.77 -0.63 -5.38
N ALA A 146 1.91 0.02 -4.62
CA ALA A 146 1.07 -0.60 -3.61
C ALA A 146 -0.30 0.08 -3.60
N GLY A 147 -1.32 -0.60 -3.09
CA GLY A 147 -2.65 -0.04 -3.08
C GLY A 147 -3.72 -0.95 -2.50
N TYR A 148 -4.95 -0.45 -2.55
CA TYR A 148 -6.16 -1.11 -2.09
C TYR A 148 -7.26 -0.93 -3.14
N LEU A 149 -8.06 -1.97 -3.35
CA LEU A 149 -9.32 -2.00 -4.09
C LEU A 149 -10.41 -2.51 -3.15
#